data_AF-A0A8H8MLV0-F1
#
_entry.id   AF-A0A8H8MLV0-F1
#
_cell.length_a   1.000
_cell.length_b   1.000
_cell.length_c   1.000
_cell.angle_alpha   90.00
_cell.angle_beta   90.00
_cell.angle_gamma   90.00
#
_symmetry.space_group_name_H-M   'P 1'
#
loop_
_entity.id
_entity.type
_entity.pdbx_description
1 polymer ?
#
loop_
_entity_poly.entity_id
_entity_poly.type
_entity_poly.pdbx_seq_one_letter_code
_entity_poly.pdbx_strand_id
1 'polypeptide(L)' 'MWSSLSRFTAELLGLAQDGVFIGINDTIQKLDQIKELVRQIEAGGGRAIAVPADVSKEDQVKDMVARVVENYGGLDI' A
#
# COMPACT_ATOMS: atom_id res chain seq x y z
N MET A 1 18.43 -3.11 11.83
CA MET A 1 17.03 -3.50 12.09
C MET A 1 16.20 -3.14 10.85
N TRP A 2 16.26 -3.96 9.80
CA TRP A 2 15.57 -3.78 8.50
C TRP A 2 15.07 -5.13 7.92
N SER A 3 15.17 -6.24 8.68
CA SER A 3 14.99 -7.60 8.14
C SER A 3 13.55 -8.02 7.86
N SER A 4 12.55 -7.29 8.38
CA SER A 4 11.13 -7.62 8.14
C SER A 4 10.57 -6.94 6.88
N LEU A 5 11.03 -5.72 6.55
CA LEU A 5 10.55 -4.99 5.38
C LEU A 5 10.90 -5.69 4.07
N SER A 6 12.13 -6.23 3.94
CA SER A 6 12.56 -6.88 2.69
C SER A 6 11.71 -8.10 2.28
N ARG A 7 11.14 -8.84 3.24
CA ARG A 7 10.25 -9.96 2.90
C ARG A 7 8.90 -9.48 2.39
N PHE A 8 8.32 -8.49 3.05
CA PHE A 8 7.09 -7.86 2.59
C PHE A 8 7.26 -7.21 1.21
N THR A 9 8.38 -6.52 0.96
CA THR A 9 8.63 -5.95 -0.37
C THR A 9 8.67 -7.02 -1.46
N ALA A 10 9.28 -8.18 -1.20
CA ALA A 10 9.35 -9.27 -2.18
C ALA A 10 7.98 -9.89 -2.47
N GLU A 11 7.17 -10.10 -1.44
CA GLU A 11 5.79 -10.62 -1.60
C GLU A 11 4.91 -9.61 -2.35
N LEU A 12 4.99 -8.33 -2.00
CA LEU A 12 4.26 -7.26 -2.67
C LEU A 12 4.71 -7.09 -4.13
N LEU A 13 6.01 -7.24 -4.41
CA LEU A 13 6.51 -7.24 -5.79
C LEU A 13 5.97 -8.44 -6.59
N GLY A 14 5.86 -9.62 -5.98
CA GLY A 14 5.25 -10.78 -6.62
C GLY A 14 3.79 -10.52 -6.99
N LEU A 15 2.98 -10.05 -6.04
CA LEU A 15 1.58 -9.68 -6.30
C LEU A 15 1.46 -8.59 -7.37
N ALA A 16 2.32 -7.58 -7.33
CA ALA A 16 2.28 -6.50 -8.30
C ALA A 16 2.68 -6.94 -9.71
N GLN A 17 3.59 -7.92 -9.83
CA GLN A 17 3.93 -8.57 -11.11
C GLN A 17 2.76 -9.36 -11.69
N ASP A 18 1.90 -9.91 -10.84
CA ASP A 18 0.64 -10.56 -11.25
C ASP A 18 -0.45 -9.55 -11.68
N GLY A 19 -0.10 -8.25 -11.77
CA GLY A 19 -0.97 -7.17 -12.20
C GLY A 19 -1.88 -6.61 -11.11
N VAL A 20 -1.73 -7.11 -9.87
CA VAL A 20 -2.51 -6.66 -8.70
C VAL A 20 -2.13 -5.22 -8.37
N PHE A 21 -3.15 -4.44 -8.03
CA PHE A 21 -2.98 -3.10 -7.51
C PHE A 21 -2.88 -3.14 -5.98
N ILE A 22 -1.86 -2.49 -5.41
CA ILE A 22 -1.55 -2.61 -3.97
C ILE A 22 -1.81 -1.29 -3.23
N GLY A 23 -2.80 -1.29 -2.34
CA GLY A 23 -3.02 -0.21 -1.37
C GLY A 23 -2.24 -0.44 -0.07
N ILE A 24 -1.29 0.43 0.26
CA ILE A 24 -0.50 0.34 1.50
C ILE A 24 -1.04 1.35 2.51
N ASN A 25 -1.58 0.83 3.62
CA ASN A 25 -2.00 1.63 4.76
C ASN A 25 -1.00 1.50 5.92
N ASP A 26 -0.60 2.65 6.48
CA ASP A 26 0.04 2.73 7.79
C ASP A 26 -0.21 4.14 8.38
N THR A 27 0.22 4.37 9.60
CA THR A 27 0.07 5.66 10.30
C THR A 27 0.86 6.75 9.58
N ILE A 28 0.36 7.99 9.65
CA ILE A 28 1.02 9.19 9.08
C ILE A 28 2.50 9.33 9.46
N GLN A 29 2.88 8.84 10.65
CA GLN A 29 4.25 8.87 11.17
C GLN A 29 5.24 8.05 10.33
N LYS A 30 4.74 7.05 9.58
CA LYS A 30 5.54 6.20 8.70
C LYS A 30 5.31 6.52 7.21
N LEU A 31 4.72 7.68 6.91
CA LEU A 31 4.39 8.06 5.54
C LEU A 31 5.60 7.99 4.59
N ASP A 32 6.78 8.38 5.05
CA ASP A 32 7.99 8.32 4.23
C ASP A 32 8.45 6.88 3.96
N GLN A 33 8.24 5.97 4.92
CA GLN A 33 8.59 4.55 4.76
C GLN A 33 7.64 3.87 3.76
N ILE A 34 6.34 4.15 3.85
CA ILE A 34 5.36 3.58 2.90
C ILE A 34 5.53 4.17 1.49
N LYS A 35 5.89 5.45 1.37
CA LYS A 35 6.21 6.06 0.06
C LYS A 35 7.44 5.42 -0.58
N GLU A 36 8.45 5.10 0.22
CA GLU A 36 9.62 4.39 -0.27
C GLU A 36 9.27 2.97 -0.75
N LEU A 37 8.41 2.27 -0.03
CA LEU A 37 7.90 0.96 -0.45
C LEU A 37 7.10 1.04 -1.77
N VAL A 38 6.23 2.04 -1.91
CA VAL A 38 5.50 2.30 -3.16
C VAL A 38 6.48 2.48 -4.33
N ARG A 39 7.52 3.30 -4.16
CA ARG A 39 8.55 3.49 -5.19
C ARG A 39 9.26 2.20 -5.57
N GLN A 40 9.55 1.33 -4.59
CA GLN A 40 10.18 0.04 -4.85
C GLN A 40 9.25 -0.89 -5.65
N ILE A 41 7.95 -0.90 -5.35
CA ILE A 41 6.95 -1.68 -6.10
C ILE A 41 6.81 -1.14 -7.53
N GLU A 42 6.69 0.17 -7.69
CA GLU A 42 6.60 0.83 -9.00
C GLU A 42 7.86 0.61 -9.85
N ALA A 43 9.05 0.70 -9.25
CA ALA A 43 10.32 0.41 -9.91
C ALA A 43 10.43 -1.06 -10.37
N GLY A 44 9.74 -1.98 -9.68
CA GLY A 44 9.61 -3.39 -10.06
C GLY A 44 8.56 -3.67 -11.13
N GLY A 45 7.92 -2.64 -11.70
CA GLY A 45 6.86 -2.77 -12.71
C GLY A 45 5.45 -2.97 -12.12
N GLY A 46 5.32 -2.90 -10.80
CA GLY A 46 4.07 -3.00 -10.08
C GLY A 46 3.27 -1.70 -10.01
N ARG A 47 2.07 -1.75 -9.44
CA ARG A 47 1.24 -0.57 -9.17
C ARG A 47 0.86 -0.53 -7.69
N ALA A 48 1.17 0.57 -7.01
CA ALA A 48 0.84 0.74 -5.59
C ALA A 48 0.47 2.18 -5.23
N ILE A 49 -0.27 2.37 -4.13
CA ILE A 49 -0.57 3.68 -3.54
C ILE A 49 -0.39 3.64 -2.03
N ALA A 50 0.12 4.73 -1.45
CA ALA A 50 0.14 4.93 -0.01
C ALA A 50 -1.15 5.64 0.43
N VAL A 51 -1.96 4.99 1.27
CA VAL A 51 -3.19 5.56 1.84
C VAL A 51 -3.10 5.55 3.36
N PRO A 52 -2.44 6.55 3.98
CA PRO A 52 -2.27 6.57 5.42
C PRO A 52 -3.59 6.84 6.13
N ALA A 53 -3.99 5.93 7.02
CA ALA A 53 -5.18 6.03 7.83
C ALA A 53 -4.98 5.34 9.19
N ASP A 54 -5.54 5.96 10.24
CA ASP A 54 -5.63 5.35 11.55
C ASP A 54 -6.83 4.39 11.58
N VAL A 55 -6.53 3.08 11.58
CA VAL A 55 -7.56 2.02 11.56
C VAL A 55 -8.39 1.96 12.84
N SER A 56 -8.01 2.68 13.91
CA SER A 56 -8.83 2.82 15.10
C SER A 56 -9.97 3.83 14.93
N LYS A 57 -9.94 4.64 13.85
CA LYS A 57 -10.92 5.68 13.55
C LYS A 57 -11.76 5.25 12.35
N GLU A 58 -13.01 4.89 12.60
CA GLU A 58 -13.94 4.38 11.58
C GLU A 58 -14.05 5.30 10.36
N ASP A 59 -14.12 6.62 10.56
CA ASP A 59 -14.20 7.58 9.46
C ASP A 59 -12.95 7.56 8.57
N GLN A 60 -11.77 7.40 9.16
CA GLN A 60 -10.54 7.30 8.37
C GLN A 60 -10.46 5.98 7.59
N VAL A 61 -11.02 4.90 8.13
CA VAL A 61 -11.13 3.62 7.41
C VAL A 61 -12.06 3.77 6.21
N LYS A 62 -13.22 4.41 6.38
CA LYS A 62 -14.16 4.66 5.28
C LYS A 62 -13.53 5.48 4.17
N ASP A 63 -12.86 6.58 4.53
CA ASP A 63 -12.17 7.46 3.58
C ASP A 63 -11.02 6.73 2.86
N MET A 64 -10.28 5.88 3.57
CA MET A 64 -9.21 5.07 2.99
C MET A 64 -9.75 4.09 1.95
N VAL A 65 -10.80 3.34 2.29
CA VAL A 65 -11.42 2.38 1.36
C VAL A 65 -11.99 3.11 0.14
N ALA A 66 -12.69 4.23 0.34
CA ALA A 66 -13.22 5.05 -0.74
C ALA A 66 -12.11 5.48 -1.71
N ARG A 67 -10.98 5.98 -1.19
CA ARG A 67 -9.82 6.35 -2.02
C ARG A 67 -9.26 5.19 -2.82
N VAL A 68 -9.18 3.98 -2.25
CA VAL A 68 -8.68 2.82 -3.00
C VAL A 68 -9.66 2.44 -4.11
N VAL A 69 -10.95 2.38 -3.81
CA VAL A 69 -12.00 2.01 -4.78
C VAL A 69 -12.11 3.05 -5.91
N GLU A 70 -12.09 4.35 -5.60
CA GLU A 70 -12.18 5.43 -6.59
C GLU A 70 -11.01 5.40 -7.57
N ASN A 71 -9.80 5.13 -7.09
CA ASN A 71 -8.62 5.18 -7.95
C ASN A 71 -8.41 3.89 -8.76
N TYR A 72 -8.93 2.75 -8.30
CA TYR A 72 -8.54 1.43 -8.86
C TYR A 72 -9.70 0.46 -9.12
N GLY A 73 -10.95 0.89 -8.96
CA GLY A 73 -12.14 0.17 -9.42
C GLY A 73 -12.64 -0.94 -8.50
N GLY A 74 -11.98 -1.17 -7.37
CA GLY A 74 -12.33 -2.19 -6.39
C GLY A 74 -11.26 -2.31 -5.30
N LEU A 75 -11.61 -3.03 -4.22
CA LEU A 75 -10.65 -3.52 -3.24
C LEU A 75 -10.73 -5.04 -3.25
N ASP A 76 -9.65 -5.68 -3.66
CA ASP A 76 -9.45 -7.12 -3.65
C ASP A 76 -8.17 -7.45 -2.85
N ILE A 77 -8.02 -8.72 -2.47
CA ILE A 77 -7.18 -9.28 -1.38
C ILE A 77 -5.74 -8.74 -1.27
#